data_AF-A0A9D6HQK1-F1
#
_entry.id   AF-A0A9D6HQK1-F1
#
_cell.length_a   1.000
_cell.length_b   1.000
_cell.length_c   1.000
_cell.angle_alpha   90.00
_cell.angle_beta   90.00
_cell.angle_gamma   90.00
#
_symmetry.space_group_name_H-M   'P 1'
#
loop_
_entity.id
_entity.type
_entity.pdbx_description
1 polymer ?
#
loop_
_entity_poly.entity_id
_entity_poly.type
_entity_poly.pdbx_seq_one_letter_code
_entity_poly.pdbx_strand_id
1 'polypeptide(L)'
;MKILNEKNFYQTSDFCLATVISLSFPIEAVDRQNTRKVQFIFRRNNVLDKLIEDFWRGEIRIDPQLFYNQLRVMKARIYND
;
A
#
# COMPACT_ATOMS: atom_id res chain seq x y z
N MET A 1 -2.36 15.10 -16.70
CA MET A 1 -1.44 14.14 -16.08
C MET A 1 -0.85 14.79 -14.83
N LYS A 2 -1.30 14.40 -13.64
CA LYS A 2 -0.83 14.99 -12.37
C LYS A 2 0.56 14.41 -12.11
N ILE A 3 1.61 15.23 -12.21
CA ILE A 3 2.96 14.81 -11.84
C ILE A 3 2.95 14.58 -10.33
N LEU A 4 2.95 13.31 -9.91
CA LEU A 4 3.10 12.94 -8.51
C LEU A 4 4.55 13.28 -8.13
N ASN A 5 4.72 14.29 -7.29
CA ASN A 5 6.03 14.65 -6.77
C ASN A 5 6.51 13.48 -5.89
N GLU A 6 7.58 12.77 -6.29
CA GLU A 6 8.09 11.55 -5.62
C GLU A 6 8.42 11.76 -4.13
N LYS A 7 8.63 13.02 -3.71
CA LYS A 7 8.83 13.37 -2.30
C LYS A 7 7.57 13.25 -1.44
N ASN A 8 6.38 13.40 -2.03
CA ASN A 8 5.13 13.48 -1.29
C ASN A 8 4.35 12.16 -1.27
N PHE A 9 4.71 11.22 -2.15
CA PHE A 9 3.97 9.97 -2.32
C PHE A 9 4.92 8.78 -2.39
N TYR A 10 4.53 7.71 -1.72
CA TYR A 10 5.13 6.40 -1.86
C TYR A 10 4.26 5.55 -2.79
N GLN A 11 4.89 4.77 -3.65
CA GLN A 11 4.22 3.87 -4.59
C GLN A 11 4.80 2.47 -4.46
N THR A 12 3.93 1.46 -4.46
CA THR A 12 4.36 0.06 -4.48
C THR A 12 3.40 -0.81 -5.28
N SER A 13 3.96 -1.82 -5.93
CA SER A 13 3.19 -2.93 -6.54
C SER A 13 3.24 -4.20 -5.69
N ASP A 14 3.96 -4.19 -4.56
CA ASP A 14 3.97 -5.28 -3.61
C ASP A 14 2.64 -5.30 -2.85
N PHE A 15 1.85 -6.34 -3.08
CA PHE A 15 0.50 -6.44 -2.53
C PHE A 15 0.49 -6.66 -1.01
N CYS A 16 1.46 -7.38 -0.46
CA CYS A 16 1.57 -7.61 0.97
C CYS A 16 1.94 -6.32 1.69
N LEU A 17 2.95 -5.60 1.20
CA LEU A 17 3.35 -4.31 1.75
C LEU A 17 2.24 -3.27 1.62
N ALA A 18 1.58 -3.18 0.46
CA ALA A 18 0.43 -2.28 0.29
C ALA A 18 -0.70 -2.60 1.27
N THR A 19 -0.95 -3.89 1.55
CA THR A 19 -1.94 -4.31 2.54
C THR A 19 -1.53 -3.86 3.95
N VAL A 20 -0.28 -4.08 4.34
CA VAL A 20 0.23 -3.64 5.64
C VAL A 20 0.12 -2.13 5.80
N ILE A 21 0.54 -1.36 4.80
CA ILE A 21 0.42 0.11 4.81
C ILE A 21 -1.05 0.52 4.94
N SER A 22 -1.95 -0.14 4.21
CA SER A 22 -3.37 0.20 4.19
C SER A 22 -4.11 -0.01 5.53
N LEU A 23 -3.50 -0.72 6.49
CA LEU A 23 -4.04 -0.85 7.84
C LEU A 23 -3.96 0.46 8.65
N SER A 24 -3.05 1.36 8.30
CA SER A 24 -2.82 2.61 9.05
C SER A 24 -2.78 3.85 8.18
N PHE A 25 -2.65 3.70 6.86
CA PHE A 25 -2.58 4.79 5.91
C PHE A 25 -3.66 4.63 4.84
N PRO A 26 -4.40 5.70 4.52
CA PRO A 26 -5.35 5.66 3.42
C PRO A 26 -4.62 5.46 2.10
N ILE A 27 -5.21 4.66 1.21
CA ILE A 27 -4.77 4.58 -0.19
C ILE A 27 -5.24 5.87 -0.89
N GLU A 28 -4.29 6.64 -1.41
CA GLU A 28 -4.56 7.89 -2.13
C GLU A 28 -5.04 7.59 -3.56
N ALA A 29 -4.46 6.59 -4.21
CA ALA A 29 -4.85 6.15 -5.53
C ALA A 29 -4.41 4.70 -5.81
N VAL A 30 -5.12 4.06 -6.74
CA VAL A 30 -4.74 2.77 -7.33
C VAL A 30 -4.54 3.01 -8.82
N ASP A 31 -3.29 2.98 -9.28
CA ASP A 31 -2.97 3.13 -10.69
C ASP A 31 -2.94 1.76 -11.38
N ARG A 32 -3.79 1.61 -12.39
CA ARG A 32 -3.97 0.39 -13.19
C ARG A 32 -3.66 0.59 -14.67
N GLN A 33 -3.01 1.70 -15.04
CA GLN A 33 -2.68 2.00 -16.45
C GLN A 33 -1.84 0.90 -17.10
N ASN A 34 -1.05 0.17 -16.31
CA ASN A 34 -0.35 -1.02 -16.76
C ASN A 34 -1.19 -2.27 -16.43
N THR A 35 -1.70 -2.94 -17.47
CA THR A 35 -2.50 -4.17 -17.34
C THR A 35 -1.77 -5.31 -16.62
N ARG A 36 -0.44 -5.24 -16.52
CA ARG A 36 0.38 -6.26 -15.84
C ARG A 36 0.68 -5.95 -14.38
N LYS A 37 0.53 -4.70 -13.94
CA LYS A 37 0.93 -4.27 -12.59
C LYS A 37 0.04 -3.16 -12.06
N VAL A 38 -0.62 -3.44 -10.95
CA VAL A 38 -1.34 -2.44 -10.14
C VAL A 38 -0.34 -1.75 -9.22
N GLN A 39 -0.40 -0.42 -9.14
CA GLN A 39 0.39 0.39 -8.23
C GLN A 39 -0.52 1.02 -7.16
N PHE A 40 -0.16 0.86 -5.90
CA PHE A 40 -0.83 1.49 -4.77
C PHE A 40 -0.06 2.73 -4.36
N ILE A 41 -0.75 3.86 -4.23
CA ILE A 41 -0.16 5.16 -3.94
C ILE A 41 -0.61 5.60 -2.55
N PHE A 42 0.34 6.02 -1.72
CA PHE A 42 0.12 6.49 -0.36
C PHE A 42 0.82 7.82 -0.15
N ARG A 43 0.26 8.69 0.71
CA ARG A 43 0.96 9.91 1.12
C ARG A 43 2.20 9.54 1.96
N ARG A 44 3.36 10.05 1.56
CA ARG A 44 4.64 9.76 2.20
C ARG A 44 4.88 10.64 3.42
N ASN A 45 5.34 10.04 4.50
CA ASN A 45 5.85 10.72 5.69
C ASN A 45 6.83 9.80 6.44
N ASN A 46 7.48 10.32 7.48
CA ASN A 46 8.50 9.58 8.24
C ASN A 46 7.94 8.32 8.93
N VAL A 47 6.65 8.31 9.30
CA VAL A 47 6.02 7.14 9.93
C VAL A 47 5.82 6.01 8.92
N LEU A 48 5.41 6.36 7.70
CA LEU A 48 5.31 5.41 6.60
C LEU A 48 6.68 4.84 6.23
N ASP A 49 7.70 5.69 6.14
CA ASP A 49 9.06 5.26 5.81
C ASP A 49 9.59 4.25 6.84
N LYS A 50 9.35 4.49 8.13
CA LYS A 50 9.70 3.54 9.20
C LYS A 50 8.92 2.23 9.09
N LEU A 51 7.61 2.29 8.81
CA LEU A 51 6.79 1.09 8.63
C LEU A 51 7.31 0.22 7.47
N ILE A 52 7.70 0.84 6.36
CA ILE A 52 8.26 0.14 5.21
C ILE A 52 9.58 -0.54 5.58
N GLU A 53 10.46 0.16 6.31
CA GLU A 53 11.71 -0.42 6.80
C GLU A 53 11.45 -1.65 7.70
N ASP A 54 10.52 -1.52 8.64
CA ASP A 54 10.19 -2.59 9.60
C ASP A 54 9.58 -3.81 8.90
N PHE A 55 8.81 -3.60 7.84
CA PHE A 55 8.29 -4.67 7.00
C PHE A 55 9.43 -5.49 6.40
N TRP A 56 10.42 -4.84 5.78
CA TRP A 56 11.53 -5.52 5.12
C TRP A 56 12.53 -6.14 6.10
N ARG A 57 12.62 -5.59 7.33
CA ARG A 57 13.38 -6.19 8.43
C ARG A 57 12.68 -7.38 9.09
N GLY A 58 11.40 -7.62 8.80
CA GLY A 58 10.61 -8.67 9.44
C GLY A 58 10.24 -8.35 10.89
N GLU A 59 10.18 -7.06 11.25
CA GLU A 59 9.91 -6.59 12.60
C GLU A 59 8.41 -6.33 12.86
N ILE A 60 7.58 -6.42 11.82
CA ILE A 60 6.14 -6.19 11.90
C ILE A 60 5.44 -7.38 12.58
N ARG A 61 4.59 -7.05 13.56
CA ARG A 61 3.65 -7.98 14.19
C ARG A 61 2.23 -7.50 13.93
N ILE A 62 1.43 -8.33 13.25
CA ILE A 62 0.05 -8.04 12.91
C ILE A 62 -0.81 -9.26 13.25
N ASP A 63 -2.01 -9.02 13.75
CA ASP A 63 -3.00 -10.06 13.93
C ASP A 63 -3.35 -10.73 12.58
N PRO A 64 -3.24 -12.06 12.45
CA PRO A 64 -3.46 -12.74 11.16
C PRO A 64 -4.85 -12.51 10.57
N GLN A 65 -5.89 -12.42 11.41
CA GLN A 65 -7.26 -12.21 10.95
C GLN A 65 -7.45 -10.80 10.41
N LEU A 66 -6.88 -9.80 11.09
CA LEU A 66 -6.85 -8.41 10.63
C LEU A 66 -6.15 -8.29 9.28
N PHE A 67 -4.95 -8.87 9.14
CA PHE A 67 -4.21 -8.85 7.89
C PHE A 67 -4.99 -9.51 6.75
N TYR A 68 -5.57 -10.69 7.00
CA TYR A 68 -6.36 -11.41 6.00
C TYR A 68 -7.62 -10.65 5.57
N ASN A 69 -8.32 -10.02 6.52
CA ASN A 69 -9.48 -9.18 6.21
C ASN A 69 -9.08 -7.99 5.34
N GLN A 70 -7.94 -7.35 5.65
CA GLN A 70 -7.44 -6.24 4.85
C GLN A 70 -7.04 -6.68 3.44
N LEU A 71 -6.41 -7.86 3.28
CA LEU A 71 -6.12 -8.43 1.95
C LEU A 71 -7.39 -8.54 1.10
N ARG A 72 -8.52 -8.94 1.68
CA ARG A 72 -9.80 -9.05 0.95
C ARG A 72 -10.33 -7.68 0.53
N VAL A 73 -10.26 -6.69 1.41
CA VAL A 73 -10.64 -5.30 1.10
C VAL A 73 -9.77 -4.74 -0.03
N MET A 74 -8.46 -4.96 0.05
CA MET A 74 -7.49 -4.53 -0.97
C MET A 74 -7.77 -5.18 -2.33
N LYS A 75 -8.07 -6.49 -2.36
CA LYS A 75 -8.47 -7.17 -3.61
C LYS A 75 -9.76 -6.59 -4.19
N ALA A 76 -10.78 -6.36 -3.37
CA ALA A 76 -12.04 -5.79 -3.84
C ALA A 76 -11.82 -4.42 -4.52
N ARG A 77 -10.96 -3.57 -3.96
CA ARG A 77 -10.56 -2.28 -4.57
C ARG A 77 -9.81 -2.39 -5.90
N ILE A 78 -9.26 -3.55 -6.26
CA ILE A 78 -8.61 -3.76 -7.57
C ILE A 78 -9.64 -4.12 -8.64
N TYR A 79 -10.72 -4.82 -8.28
CA TYR A 79 -11.66 -5.40 -9.24
C TYR A 79 -13.01 -4.66 -9.29
N ASN A 80 -13.37 -3.94 -8.23
CA ASN A 80 -14.72 -3.37 -8.07
C ASN A 80 -14.77 -1.83 -8.12
N ASP A 81 -13.65 -1.15 -8.32
CA ASP A 81 -13.59 0.29 -8.65
C ASP A 81 -13.30 0.49 -10.14
#